data_AF-A0A7C5JG52-F1
#
_entry.id   AF-A0A7C5JG52-F1
#
_cell.length_a   1.000
_cell.length_b   1.000
_cell.length_c   1.000
_cell.angle_alpha   90.00
_cell.angle_beta   90.00
_cell.angle_gamma   90.00
#
_symmetry.space_group_name_H-M   'P 1'
#
loop_
_entity.id
_entity.type
_entity.pdbx_description
1 polymer ?
#
loop_
_entity_poly.entity_id
_entity_poly.type
_entity_poly.pdbx_seq_one_letter_code
_entity_poly.pdbx_strand_id
1 'polypeptide(L)' 'MRIDLHNHTTKCNHATGTIDEYIQRAIELGVDIYGFSEHAPMNFDPYYRLSFEDMSCYEQDILTYKQIYK' A
#
# COMPACT_ATOMS: atom_id res chain seq x y z
N MET A 1 -14.39 15.60 -3.08
CA MET A 1 -13.29 14.79 -3.61
C MET A 1 -12.08 14.93 -2.72
N ARG A 2 -11.98 14.05 -1.73
CA ARG A 2 -10.83 13.89 -0.83
C ARG A 2 -9.94 12.80 -1.40
N ILE A 3 -8.65 13.09 -1.50
CA ILE A 3 -7.68 12.24 -2.19
C ILE A 3 -6.52 11.96 -1.25
N ASP A 4 -6.11 10.69 -1.16
CA ASP A 4 -4.95 10.26 -0.39
C ASP A 4 -4.21 9.16 -1.14
N LEU A 5 -3.03 9.46 -1.67
CA LEU A 5 -2.27 8.57 -2.54
C LEU A 5 -0.93 8.12 -1.94
N HIS A 6 -0.61 8.52 -0.71
CA HIS A 6 0.70 8.31 -0.09
C HIS A 6 0.57 7.42 1.14
N ASN A 7 0.21 6.17 0.90
CA ASN A 7 0.07 5.16 1.95
C ASN A 7 1.00 3.98 1.69
N HIS A 8 1.30 3.24 2.75
CA HIS A 8 2.27 2.14 2.73
C HIS A 8 1.60 0.83 3.18
N THR A 9 2.28 -0.28 2.93
CA THR A 9 1.89 -1.60 3.43
C THR A 9 2.97 -2.12 4.36
N THR A 10 2.75 -3.27 5.01
CA THR A 10 3.77 -3.92 5.84
C THR A 10 5.02 -4.33 5.05
N LYS A 11 4.97 -4.34 3.72
CA LYS A 11 6.09 -4.69 2.85
C LYS A 11 7.26 -3.69 2.90
N CYS A 12 7.07 -2.48 3.45
CA CYS A 12 8.19 -1.58 3.74
C CYS A 12 8.98 -1.90 5.01
N ASN A 13 8.59 -2.95 5.75
CA ASN A 13 9.21 -3.42 7.00
C ASN A 13 9.10 -2.45 8.20
N HIS A 14 8.43 -1.31 8.07
CA HIS A 14 8.26 -0.35 9.17
C HIS A 14 6.85 0.27 9.27
N ALA A 15 5.91 -0.18 8.45
CA ALA A 15 4.49 0.10 8.63
C ALA A 15 3.78 -1.12 9.22
N THR A 16 2.65 -0.87 9.88
CA THR A 16 1.80 -1.88 10.51
C THR A 16 0.38 -1.77 9.98
N GLY A 17 -0.40 -2.85 10.14
CA GLY A 17 -1.78 -2.95 9.67
C GLY A 17 -1.88 -3.55 8.26
N THR A 18 -3.05 -4.07 7.93
CA THR A 18 -3.33 -4.75 6.67
C THR A 18 -3.82 -3.76 5.60
N ILE A 19 -3.71 -4.15 4.33
CA ILE A 19 -4.27 -3.36 3.22
C ILE A 19 -5.76 -3.10 3.43
N ASP A 20 -6.49 -4.11 3.90
CA ASP A 20 -7.93 -4.04 4.17
C ASP A 20 -8.27 -2.99 5.24
N GLU A 21 -7.57 -3.03 6.39
CA GLU A 21 -7.77 -2.07 7.49
C GLU A 21 -7.54 -0.63 7.04
N TYR A 22 -6.53 -0.37 6.20
CA TYR A 22 -6.26 0.97 5.68
C TYR A 22 -7.36 1.45 4.72
N ILE A 23 -7.82 0.59 3.82
CA ILE A 23 -8.89 0.94 2.88
C ILE A 23 -10.20 1.20 3.63
N GLN A 24 -10.58 0.32 4.56
CA GLN A 24 -11.77 0.50 5.39
C GLN A 24 -11.71 1.82 6.17
N ARG A 25 -10.55 2.13 6.76
CA ARG A 25 -10.36 3.39 7.46
C ARG A 25 -10.48 4.61 6.53
N ALA A 26 -9.96 4.53 5.31
CA ALA A 26 -10.10 5.59 4.31
C ALA A 26 -11.57 5.83 3.93
N ILE A 27 -12.36 4.75 3.79
CA ILE A 27 -13.81 4.81 3.53
C ILE A 27 -14.54 5.50 4.69
N GLU A 28 -14.28 5.10 5.93
CA GLU A 28 -14.87 5.74 7.13
C GLU A 28 -14.58 7.24 7.21
N LEU A 29 -13.40 7.66 6.73
CA LEU A 29 -12.96 9.06 6.71
C LEU A 29 -13.49 9.84 5.49
N GLY A 30 -14.25 9.20 4.59
CA GLY A 30 -14.77 9.81 3.38
C GLY A 30 -13.69 10.19 2.38
N VAL A 31 -12.65 9.35 2.21
CA VAL A 31 -11.67 9.50 1.13
C VAL A 31 -12.26 8.93 -0.16
N ASP A 32 -12.32 9.75 -1.21
CA ASP A 32 -12.91 9.40 -2.50
C ASP A 32 -11.92 8.68 -3.43
N ILE A 33 -10.63 9.02 -3.35
CA ILE A 33 -9.57 8.37 -4.12
C ILE A 33 -8.43 7.99 -3.18
N TYR A 34 -8.15 6.70 -3.09
CA TYR A 34 -7.14 6.14 -2.19
C TYR A 34 -6.07 5.36 -2.96
N GLY A 35 -4.82 5.45 -2.53
CA GLY A 35 -3.69 4.77 -3.19
C GLY A 35 -2.53 4.47 -2.24
N PHE A 36 -1.77 3.44 -2.61
CA PHE A 36 -0.53 3.03 -1.95
C PHE A 36 0.68 3.43 -2.82
N SER A 37 1.69 4.04 -2.20
CA SER A 37 2.94 4.51 -2.81
C SER A 37 4.12 3.92 -2.04
N GLU A 38 4.32 2.61 -2.20
CA GLU A 38 5.29 1.89 -1.39
C GLU A 38 6.74 2.33 -1.61
N HIS A 39 7.58 2.10 -0.59
CA HIS A 39 9.02 2.30 -0.70
C HIS A 39 9.64 1.32 -1.71
N ALA A 40 10.00 1.86 -2.88
CA ALA A 40 10.58 1.08 -3.97
C ALA A 40 11.88 0.36 -3.56
N PRO A 41 12.12 -0.85 -4.10
CA PRO A 41 13.34 -1.60 -3.85
C PRO A 41 14.56 -0.85 -4.40
N MET A 42 15.64 -0.84 -3.63
CA MET A 42 16.92 -0.22 -3.98
C MET A 42 18.07 -1.08 -3.46
N ASN A 43 19.26 -0.94 -4.06
CA ASN A 43 20.48 -1.63 -3.60
C ASN A 43 21.13 -0.99 -2.35
N PHE A 44 20.40 -0.15 -1.64
CA PHE A 44 20.79 0.46 -0.37
C PHE A 44 19.56 0.58 0.54
N ASP A 45 19.80 0.67 1.85
CA ASP A 45 18.73 0.88 2.83
C ASP A 45 17.59 -0.17 2.77
N PRO A 46 17.92 -1.48 2.76
CA PRO A 46 16.94 -2.55 2.55
C PRO A 46 15.95 -2.69 3.72
N TYR A 47 16.27 -2.13 4.89
CA TYR A 47 15.45 -2.27 6.08
C TYR A 47 14.14 -1.49 6.02
N TYR A 48 14.01 -0.48 5.15
CA TYR A 48 12.81 0.38 5.10
C TYR A 48 12.07 0.31 3.76
N ARG A 49 12.33 -0.72 2.95
CA ARG A 49 11.89 -0.79 1.55
C ARG A 49 11.40 -2.19 1.19
N LEU A 50 10.54 -2.24 0.17
CA LEU A 50 10.15 -3.47 -0.49
C LEU A 50 11.41 -4.19 -1.02
N SER A 51 11.42 -5.52 -0.98
CA SER A 51 12.48 -6.31 -1.64
C SER A 51 12.22 -6.40 -3.15
N PHE A 52 13.26 -6.63 -3.96
CA PHE A 52 13.07 -6.86 -5.40
C PHE A 52 12.19 -8.09 -5.69
N GLU A 53 12.26 -9.10 -4.83
CA GLU A 53 11.52 -10.36 -4.96
C GLU A 53 10.03 -10.19 -4.64
N ASP A 54 9.68 -9.22 -3.79
CA ASP A 54 8.30 -8.94 -3.39
C ASP A 54 7.53 -8.02 -4.35
N MET A 55 8.19 -7.42 -5.35
CA MET A 55 7.56 -6.44 -6.26
C MET A 55 6.27 -6.96 -6.90
N SER A 56 6.35 -8.16 -7.49
CA SER A 56 5.21 -8.76 -8.19
C SER A 56 4.07 -9.11 -7.23
N CYS A 57 4.39 -9.56 -6.02
CA CYS A 57 3.39 -9.87 -4.99
C CYS A 57 2.68 -8.59 -4.54
N TYR A 58 3.45 -7.54 -4.24
CA TYR A 58 2.90 -6.23 -3.86
C TYR A 58 1.95 -5.69 -4.94
N GLU A 59 2.37 -5.69 -6.21
CA GLU A 59 1.52 -5.23 -7.30
C GLU A 59 0.23 -6.05 -7.42
N GLN A 60 0.33 -7.37 -7.32
CA GLN A 60 -0.82 -8.27 -7.38
C GLN A 60 -1.79 -8.03 -6.22
N ASP A 61 -1.29 -7.83 -5.00
CA ASP A 61 -2.11 -7.51 -3.84
C ASP A 61 -2.89 -6.20 -4.08
N ILE A 62 -2.19 -5.12 -4.44
CA ILE A 62 -2.84 -3.81 -4.68
C ILE A 62 -3.88 -3.89 -5.80
N LEU A 63 -3.59 -4.59 -6.90
CA LEU A 63 -4.53 -4.77 -8.00
C LEU A 63 -5.75 -5.62 -7.59
N THR A 64 -5.55 -6.63 -6.74
CA THR A 64 -6.64 -7.46 -6.21
C THR A 64 -7.57 -6.62 -5.33
N TYR A 65 -7.03 -5.89 -4.36
CA TYR A 65 -7.81 -5.02 -3.49
C TYR A 65 -8.52 -3.90 -4.25
N LYS A 66 -7.89 -3.35 -5.30
CA LYS A 66 -8.55 -2.41 -6.21
C LYS A 66 -9.80 -2.99 -6.89
N GLN A 67 -9.86 -4.30 -7.17
CA GLN A 67 -11.08 -4.92 -7.70
C GLN A 67 -12.14 -5.18 -6.62
N ILE A 68 -11.72 -5.51 -5.40
CA ILE A 68 -12.63 -5.77 -4.27
C ILE A 68 -13.39 -4.49 -3.89
N TYR A 69 -12.70 -3.35 -3.87
CA TYR A 69 -13.20 -2.06 -3.37
C TYR A 69 -13.65 -1.09 -4.47
N LYS A 70 -14.04 -1.62 -5.64
CA LYS A 70 -14.41 -0.84 -6.83
C LYS A 70 -15.70 -0.04 -6.66
#